data_AF-A0A3B0U2Y7-F1
#
_entry.id   AF-A0A3B0U2Y7-F1
#
_cell.length_a   1.000
_cell.length_b   1.000
_cell.length_c   1.000
_cell.angle_alpha   90.00
_cell.angle_beta   90.00
_cell.angle_gamma   90.00
#
_symmetry.space_group_name_H-M   'P 1'
#
loop_
_entity.id
_entity.type
_entity.pdbx_description
1 polymer ?
#
loop_
_entity_poly.entity_id
_entity_poly.type
_entity_poly.pdbx_seq_one_letter_code
_entity_poly.pdbx_strand_id
1 'polypeptide(L)'
;MVEIIAKSLKKGISYTSYRALVKNLLMQKKSTGKNQTETILNFSILNDRRMDRLDKTLKVSSETLKSMNLLKKKFTFLVIAEGWCGDAAQ
;
A
#
# COMPACT_ATOMS: atom_id res chain seq x y z
N MET A 1 12.86 -15.92 12.42
CA MET A 1 12.24 -14.59 12.19
C MET A 1 13.01 -13.75 11.17
N VAL A 2 14.32 -13.49 11.39
CA VAL A 2 15.17 -12.73 10.45
C VAL A 2 15.15 -13.29 9.03
N GLU A 3 15.19 -14.62 8.88
CA GLU A 3 15.16 -15.28 7.56
C GLU A 3 13.85 -15.04 6.80
N ILE A 4 12.70 -15.02 7.49
CA ILE A 4 11.39 -14.75 6.89
C ILE A 4 11.35 -13.31 6.37
N ILE A 5 11.82 -12.35 7.17
CA ILE A 5 11.87 -10.94 6.79
C ILE A 5 12.77 -10.76 5.55
N ALA A 6 13.96 -11.38 5.53
CA ALA A 6 14.87 -11.31 4.40
C ALA A 6 14.26 -11.91 3.11
N LYS A 7 13.56 -13.05 3.23
CA LYS A 7 12.83 -13.67 2.10
C LYS A 7 11.67 -12.79 1.64
N SER A 8 10.91 -12.20 2.55
CA SER A 8 9.79 -11.31 2.23
C SER A 8 10.25 -10.02 1.56
N LEU A 9 11.37 -9.43 2.00
CA LEU A 9 11.95 -8.25 1.34
C LEU A 9 12.31 -8.53 -0.13
N LYS A 10 12.81 -9.73 -0.45
CA LYS A 10 13.11 -10.14 -1.83
C LYS A 10 11.86 -10.36 -2.69
N LYS A 11 10.73 -10.69 -2.07
CA LYS A 11 9.44 -10.92 -2.74
C LYS A 11 8.53 -9.70 -2.76
N GLY A 12 8.82 -8.70 -1.92
CA GLY A 12 8.06 -7.47 -1.81
C GLY A 12 8.10 -6.70 -3.13
N ILE A 13 7.08 -5.88 -3.33
CA ILE A 13 6.98 -4.96 -4.46
C ILE A 13 7.03 -3.53 -3.94
N SER A 14 7.43 -2.59 -4.79
CA SER A 14 7.35 -1.18 -4.45
C SER A 14 5.90 -0.75 -4.26
N TYR A 15 5.70 0.38 -3.56
CA TYR A 15 4.39 0.99 -3.44
C TYR A 15 3.74 1.29 -4.81
N THR A 16 4.53 1.80 -5.77
CA THR A 16 4.03 2.10 -7.12
C THR A 16 3.58 0.84 -7.86
N SER A 17 4.32 -0.25 -7.75
CA SER A 17 3.92 -1.55 -8.29
C SER A 17 2.66 -2.10 -7.62
N TYR A 18 2.50 -1.89 -6.30
CA TYR A 18 1.28 -2.24 -5.58
C TYR A 18 0.06 -1.45 -6.10
N ARG A 19 0.17 -0.13 -6.28
CA ARG A 19 -0.91 0.70 -6.86
C ARG A 19 -1.29 0.22 -8.27
N ALA A 20 -0.30 -0.10 -9.10
CA ALA A 20 -0.53 -0.65 -10.43
C ALA A 20 -1.24 -2.02 -10.39
N LEU A 21 -0.83 -2.91 -9.47
CA LEU A 21 -1.49 -4.21 -9.25
C LEU A 21 -2.97 -4.02 -8.90
N VAL A 22 -3.28 -3.13 -7.95
CA VAL A 22 -4.66 -2.85 -7.54
C VAL A 22 -5.49 -2.35 -8.74
N LYS A 23 -5.00 -1.36 -9.48
CA LYS A 23 -5.71 -0.83 -10.66
C LYS A 23 -5.92 -1.90 -11.74
N ASN A 24 -4.91 -2.73 -12.01
CA ASN A 24 -5.01 -3.83 -12.97
C ASN A 24 -6.05 -4.89 -12.58
N LEU A 25 -6.14 -5.22 -11.28
CA LEU A 25 -7.16 -6.15 -10.78
C LEU A 25 -8.56 -5.55 -10.89
N LEU A 26 -8.73 -4.26 -10.58
CA LEU A 26 -10.02 -3.57 -10.71
C LEU A 26 -10.53 -3.55 -12.15
N MET A 27 -9.65 -3.37 -13.14
CA MET A 27 -10.02 -3.48 -14.57
C MET A 27 -10.58 -4.87 -14.91
N GLN A 28 -10.12 -5.91 -14.21
CA GLN A 28 -10.60 -7.28 -14.34
C GLN A 28 -11.80 -7.60 -13.42
N LYS A 29 -12.39 -6.59 -12.74
CA LYS A 29 -13.41 -6.76 -11.71
C LYS A 29 -12.98 -7.68 -10.56
N LYS A 30 -11.71 -7.60 -10.16
CA LYS A 30 -11.10 -8.38 -9.06
C LYS A 30 -10.51 -7.47 -7.99
N SER A 31 -10.26 -8.05 -6.83
CA SER A 31 -9.51 -7.46 -5.72
C SER A 31 -8.24 -8.27 -5.42
N THR A 32 -7.42 -7.76 -4.49
CA THR A 32 -6.26 -8.49 -3.93
C THR A 32 -6.65 -9.59 -2.94
N GLY A 33 -7.91 -9.64 -2.52
CA GLY A 33 -8.42 -10.67 -1.62
C GLY A 33 -8.59 -12.01 -2.33
N LYS A 34 -8.45 -13.12 -1.60
CA LYS A 34 -8.71 -14.45 -2.16
C LYS A 34 -10.17 -14.64 -2.57
N ASN A 35 -11.07 -14.05 -1.79
CA ASN A 35 -12.51 -14.08 -2.03
C ASN A 35 -12.88 -12.90 -2.94
N GLN A 36 -13.53 -13.19 -4.06
CA GLN A 36 -13.90 -12.20 -5.08
C GLN A 36 -15.40 -11.91 -5.03
N THR A 37 -15.87 -11.42 -3.88
CA THR A 37 -17.27 -11.03 -3.71
C THR A 37 -17.49 -9.60 -4.19
N GLU A 38 -18.73 -9.30 -4.57
CA GLU A 38 -19.15 -7.95 -4.99
C GLU A 38 -18.84 -6.89 -3.91
N THR A 39 -19.02 -7.24 -2.64
CA THR A 39 -18.71 -6.35 -1.52
C THR A 39 -17.22 -5.99 -1.48
N ILE A 40 -16.32 -6.97 -1.61
CA ILE A 40 -14.86 -6.75 -1.58
C ILE A 40 -14.42 -5.95 -2.80
N LEU A 41 -15.02 -6.20 -3.97
CA LEU A 41 -14.75 -5.42 -5.18
C LEU A 41 -15.15 -3.96 -4.98
N ASN A 42 -16.35 -3.69 -4.46
CA ASN A 42 -16.83 -2.33 -4.21
C ASN A 42 -15.95 -1.58 -3.20
N PHE A 43 -15.48 -2.24 -2.13
CA PHE A 43 -14.49 -1.65 -1.23
C PHE A 43 -13.18 -1.35 -1.93
N SER A 44 -12.69 -2.25 -2.78
CA SER A 44 -11.45 -2.04 -3.55
C SER A 44 -11.55 -0.83 -4.48
N ILE A 45 -12.68 -0.64 -5.16
CA ILE A 45 -12.93 0.53 -6.02
C ILE A 45 -12.93 1.83 -5.20
N LEU A 46 -13.61 1.84 -4.06
CA LEU A 46 -13.64 2.99 -3.17
C LEU A 46 -12.24 3.33 -2.66
N ASN A 47 -11.48 2.32 -2.25
CA ASN A 47 -10.14 2.47 -1.70
C ASN A 47 -9.13 2.93 -2.75
N ASP A 48 -9.25 2.49 -4.01
CA ASP A 48 -8.42 3.02 -5.10
C ASP A 48 -8.60 4.53 -5.28
N ARG A 49 -9.83 5.03 -5.19
CA ARG A 49 -10.12 6.47 -5.24
C ARG A 49 -9.56 7.21 -4.03
N ARG A 50 -9.62 6.61 -2.83
CA ARG A 50 -9.05 7.19 -1.61
C ARG A 50 -7.54 7.29 -1.70
N MET A 51 -6.88 6.22 -2.15
CA MET A 51 -5.44 6.22 -2.38
C MET A 51 -5.04 7.25 -3.47
N ASP A 52 -5.77 7.35 -4.58
CA ASP A 52 -5.52 8.38 -5.60
C ASP A 52 -5.61 9.82 -5.04
N ARG A 53 -6.50 10.05 -4.07
CA ARG A 53 -6.59 11.32 -3.36
C ARG A 53 -5.39 11.51 -2.44
N LEU A 54 -5.07 10.52 -1.61
CA LEU A 54 -3.94 10.58 -0.68
C LEU A 54 -2.62 10.82 -1.40
N ASP A 55 -2.37 10.13 -2.52
CA ASP A 55 -1.18 10.31 -3.36
C ASP A 55 -1.00 11.77 -3.82
N LYS A 56 -2.10 12.53 -3.97
CA LYS A 56 -2.09 13.94 -4.38
C LYS A 56 -2.08 14.92 -3.20
N THR A 57 -2.70 14.56 -2.09
CA THR A 57 -2.97 15.48 -0.97
C THR A 57 -2.06 15.28 0.23
N LEU A 58 -1.41 14.13 0.36
CA LEU A 58 -0.56 13.82 1.50
C LEU A 58 0.60 14.81 1.57
N LYS A 59 0.68 15.53 2.69
CA LYS A 59 1.78 16.44 2.99
C LYS A 59 2.42 15.98 4.28
N VAL A 60 3.72 15.70 4.23
CA VAL A 60 4.51 15.43 5.44
C VAL A 60 4.81 16.77 6.09
N SER A 61 4.53 16.89 7.39
CA SER A 61 4.81 18.12 8.14
C SER A 61 6.31 18.43 8.15
N SER A 62 6.66 19.71 8.26
CA SER A 62 8.06 20.13 8.34
C SER A 62 8.78 19.55 9.57
N GLU A 63 8.06 19.38 10.68
CA GLU A 63 8.55 18.73 11.91
C GLU A 63 8.89 17.25 11.68
N THR A 64 7.99 16.50 11.02
CA THR A 64 8.23 15.10 10.70
C THR A 64 9.41 14.94 9.75
N LEU A 65 9.51 15.78 8.72
CA LEU A 65 10.65 15.77 7.80
C LEU A 65 11.98 16.04 8.52
N LYS A 66 12.01 17.03 9.43
CA LYS A 66 13.20 17.30 10.26
C LYS A 66 13.59 16.08 11.09
N SER A 67 12.63 15.46 11.76
CA SER A 67 12.87 14.24 12.55
C SER A 67 13.37 13.06 11.71
N MET A 68 12.79 12.86 10.52
CA MET A 68 13.23 11.81 9.59
C MET A 68 14.66 12.04 9.09
N ASN A 69 15.05 13.29 8.83
CA ASN A 69 16.39 13.63 8.37
C ASN A 69 17.49 13.43 9.45
N LEU A 70 17.11 13.35 10.73
CA LEU A 70 18.02 13.06 11.83
C LEU A 70 18.31 11.56 12.00
N LEU A 71 17.58 10.70 11.29
CA LEU A 71 17.79 9.25 11.34
C LEU A 71 19.12 8.88 10.68
N LYS A 72 20.07 8.39 11.48
CA LYS A 72 21.43 8.02 11.03
C LYS A 72 21.52 6.65 10.34
N LYS A 73 20.44 5.86 10.37
CA LYS A 73 20.39 4.52 9.80
C LYS A 73 19.41 4.49 8.63
N LYS A 74 19.67 3.62 7.66
CA LYS A 74 18.71 3.32 6.59
C LYS A 74 17.62 2.42 7.16
N PHE A 75 16.37 2.79 6.89
CA PHE A 75 15.20 1.99 7.25
C PHE A 75 14.50 1.54 5.97
N THR A 76 13.99 0.31 5.98
CA THR A 76 13.13 -0.22 4.93
C THR A 76 11.83 -0.64 5.57
N PHE A 77 10.73 -0.06 5.12
CA PHE A 77 9.39 -0.44 5.55
C PHE A 77 8.93 -1.63 4.71
N LEU A 78 8.66 -2.74 5.37
CA LEU A 78 7.99 -3.90 4.79
C LEU A 78 6.55 -3.90 5.30
N VAL A 79 5.60 -3.69 4.39
CA VAL A 79 4.18 -3.52 4.72
C VAL A 79 3.38 -4.64 4.09
N ILE A 80 2.42 -5.19 4.85
CA ILE A 80 1.39 -6.09 4.33
C ILE A 80 0.16 -5.22 4.07
N ALA A 81 -0.30 -5.20 2.83
CA ALA A 81 -1.41 -4.37 2.41
C ALA A 81 -2.32 -5.13 1.44
N GLU A 82 -3.63 -4.88 1.57
CA GLU A 82 -4.66 -5.41 0.69
C GLU A 82 -5.50 -4.25 0.17
N GLY A 83 -5.66 -4.16 -1.15
CA GLY A 83 -6.37 -3.04 -1.81
C GLY A 83 -7.85 -2.90 -1.41
N TRP A 84 -8.46 -3.95 -0.86
CA TRP A 84 -9.83 -3.93 -0.35
C TRP A 84 -9.92 -3.49 1.12
N CYS A 85 -8.81 -3.55 1.86
CA CYS A 85 -8.76 -3.16 3.27
C CYS A 85 -8.73 -1.63 3.39
N GLY A 86 -9.58 -1.09 4.26
CA GLY A 86 -9.67 0.36 4.50
C GLY A 86 -8.37 0.97 5.00
N ASP A 87 -7.61 0.23 5.83
CA ASP A 87 -6.35 0.71 6.44
C ASP A 87 -5.27 0.96 5.38
N ALA A 88 -5.28 0.21 4.28
CA ALA A 88 -4.34 0.43 3.17
C ALA A 88 -4.64 1.70 2.35
N ALA A 89 -5.79 2.34 2.60
CA ALA A 89 -6.31 3.48 1.85
C ALA A 89 -6.60 4.71 2.74
N GLN A 90 -5.93 4.79 3.88
CA GLN A 90 -5.99 5.90 4.83
C GLN A 90 -4.67 6.66 4.93
#